data_AF-A0A326TRS5-F1
#
_entry.id   AF-A0A326TRS5-F1
#
_cell.length_a   1.000
_cell.length_b   1.000
_cell.length_c   1.000
_cell.angle_alpha   90.00
_cell.angle_beta   90.00
_cell.angle_gamma   90.00
#
_symmetry.space_group_name_H-M   'P 1'
#
loop_
_entity.id
_entity.type
_entity.pdbx_description
1 polymer ?
#
loop_
_entity_poly.entity_id
_entity_poly.type
_entity_poly.pdbx_seq_one_letter_code
_entity_poly.pdbx_strand_id
1 'polypeptide(L)'
;MNYKRWYVAEIIEEIRVEGEKENVVHRNFVLIQATSTEEAYQKALHYGKSYEATYENPEGQRVVSLFRGLGDLTQVLGEPQDGEEITYYRWIGLSENEIQEMILPKEELHVFRQYSSDEDADGPDIRSKDVLEELEPPYTPYDPYDPYHREPELNAQEVLAEVERLLGSVRDNGDDTA
;
A
#
# COMPACT_ATOMS: atom_id res chain seq x y z
N MET A 1 -24.82 8.88 21.65
CA MET A 1 -23.39 9.19 21.47
C MET A 1 -22.98 8.61 20.13
N ASN A 2 -22.59 9.46 19.17
CA ASN A 2 -22.02 9.00 17.90
C ASN A 2 -20.52 8.81 18.11
N TYR A 3 -20.10 7.57 18.35
CA TYR A 3 -18.68 7.25 18.41
C TYR A 3 -18.08 7.33 17.00
N LYS A 4 -16.92 7.97 16.89
CA LYS A 4 -16.15 7.97 15.65
C LYS A 4 -15.60 6.57 15.42
N ARG A 5 -15.57 6.16 14.16
CA ARG A 5 -15.05 4.89 13.68
C ARG A 5 -14.07 5.17 12.55
N TRP A 6 -13.16 4.23 12.34
CA TRP A 6 -12.22 4.28 11.25
C TRP A 6 -12.66 3.37 10.12
N TYR A 7 -12.36 3.78 8.90
CA TYR A 7 -12.62 3.06 7.67
C TYR A 7 -11.40 3.20 6.77
N VAL A 8 -11.23 2.26 5.86
CA VAL A 8 -10.22 2.29 4.80
C VAL A 8 -10.97 2.28 3.48
N ALA A 9 -10.80 3.35 2.72
CA ALA A 9 -11.31 3.45 1.36
C ALA A 9 -10.21 3.05 0.38
N GLU A 10 -10.52 2.15 -0.54
CA GLU A 10 -9.70 1.93 -1.72
C GLU A 10 -10.23 2.85 -2.84
N ILE A 11 -9.45 3.86 -3.19
CA ILE A 11 -9.78 4.87 -4.20
C ILE A 11 -9.11 4.47 -5.51
N ILE A 12 -9.90 4.34 -6.57
CA ILE A 12 -9.41 4.03 -7.92
C ILE A 12 -9.19 5.31 -8.70
N GLU A 13 -7.95 5.51 -9.13
CA GLU A 13 -7.49 6.67 -9.86
C GLU A 13 -6.91 6.23 -11.20
N GLU A 14 -7.32 6.89 -12.28
CA GLU A 14 -6.80 6.68 -13.63
C GLU A 14 -5.93 7.87 -14.02
N ILE A 15 -4.69 7.59 -14.40
CA ILE A 15 -3.72 8.57 -14.84
C ILE A 15 -3.43 8.35 -16.32
N ARG A 16 -3.49 9.44 -17.09
CA ARG A 16 -3.21 9.44 -18.53
C ARG A 16 -2.13 10.47 -18.83
N VAL A 17 -1.15 10.06 -19.62
CA VAL A 17 -0.07 10.93 -20.10
C VAL A 17 -0.30 11.23 -21.58
N GLU A 18 -0.11 12.48 -21.97
CA GLU A 18 -0.26 12.90 -23.35
C GLU A 18 0.69 12.15 -24.30
N GLY A 19 0.13 11.58 -25.36
CA GLY A 19 0.89 10.82 -26.37
C GLY A 19 1.01 9.33 -26.04
N GLU A 20 0.69 8.92 -24.82
CA GLU A 20 0.79 7.54 -24.36
C GLU A 20 -0.49 6.76 -24.67
N LYS A 21 -0.31 5.48 -25.03
CA LYS A 21 -1.44 4.59 -25.39
C LYS A 21 -2.09 3.97 -24.17
N GLU A 22 -1.28 3.69 -23.16
CA GLU A 22 -1.69 2.98 -21.94
C GLU A 22 -1.90 3.99 -20.81
N ASN A 23 -2.87 3.70 -19.95
CA ASN A 23 -3.09 4.46 -18.73
C ASN A 23 -2.42 3.77 -17.55
N VAL A 24 -2.13 4.54 -16.50
CA VAL A 24 -1.72 3.98 -15.20
C VAL A 24 -2.93 4.01 -14.27
N VAL A 25 -3.13 2.95 -13.50
CA VAL A 25 -4.22 2.86 -12.52
C VAL A 25 -3.63 2.73 -11.12
N HIS A 26 -3.94 3.68 -10.26
CA HIS A 26 -3.60 3.61 -8.84
C HIS A 26 -4.78 3.06 -8.03
N ARG A 27 -4.46 2.20 -7.06
CA ARG A 27 -5.34 1.73 -5.99
C ARG A 27 -4.85 2.37 -4.70
N ASN A 28 -5.41 3.52 -4.34
CA ASN A 28 -4.96 4.30 -3.19
C ASN A 28 -5.77 3.91 -1.95
N PHE A 29 -5.10 3.49 -0.88
CA PHE A 29 -5.76 3.14 0.39
C PHE A 29 -5.72 4.33 1.35
N VAL A 30 -6.90 4.83 1.73
CA VAL A 30 -7.04 6.06 2.54
C VAL A 30 -7.83 5.79 3.81
N LEU A 31 -7.26 6.16 4.95
CA LEU A 31 -7.94 6.13 6.25
C LEU A 31 -8.98 7.24 6.36
N ILE A 32 -10.19 6.88 6.80
CA ILE A 32 -11.33 7.78 6.95
C ILE A 32 -11.91 7.64 8.35
N GLN A 33 -11.97 8.76 9.07
CA GLN A 33 -12.70 8.83 10.33
C GLN A 33 -14.13 9.31 10.08
N ALA A 34 -15.12 8.56 10.52
CA ALA A 34 -16.54 8.91 10.34
C ALA A 34 -17.41 8.38 11.48
N THR A 35 -18.56 9.00 11.72
CA THR A 35 -19.54 8.57 12.72
C THR A 35 -20.55 7.55 12.18
N SER A 36 -20.69 7.45 10.85
CA SER A 36 -21.53 6.49 10.16
C SER A 36 -20.86 5.97 8.89
N THR A 37 -21.30 4.81 8.39
CA THR A 37 -20.86 4.25 7.12
C THR A 37 -21.17 5.17 5.95
N GLU A 38 -22.31 5.87 6.00
CA GLU A 38 -22.68 6.86 4.97
C GLU A 38 -21.72 8.06 4.99
N GLU A 39 -21.38 8.59 6.17
CA GLU A 39 -20.39 9.67 6.27
C GLU A 39 -19.01 9.21 5.76
N ALA A 40 -18.62 7.95 6.03
CA ALA A 40 -17.38 7.39 5.52
C ALA A 40 -17.37 7.34 3.98
N TYR A 41 -18.47 6.88 3.38
CA TYR A 41 -18.64 6.83 1.93
C TYR A 41 -18.56 8.22 1.30
N GLN A 42 -19.28 9.21 1.86
CA GLN A 42 -19.23 10.58 1.35
C GLN A 42 -17.83 11.20 1.45
N LYS A 43 -17.11 10.94 2.54
CA LYS A 43 -15.70 11.36 2.69
C LYS A 43 -14.78 10.68 1.69
N ALA A 44 -14.97 9.38 1.43
CA ALA A 44 -14.18 8.63 0.46
C ALA A 44 -14.32 9.22 -0.95
N LEU A 45 -15.57 9.52 -1.36
CA LEU A 45 -15.85 10.20 -2.62
C LEU A 45 -15.21 11.59 -2.68
N HIS A 46 -15.28 12.35 -1.58
CA HIS A 46 -14.66 13.67 -1.50
C HIS A 46 -13.13 13.59 -1.66
N TYR A 47 -12.46 12.66 -0.96
CA TYR A 47 -11.02 12.47 -1.10
C TYR A 47 -10.63 12.05 -2.51
N GLY A 48 -11.34 11.08 -3.10
CA GLY A 48 -11.10 10.67 -4.47
C GLY A 48 -11.18 11.84 -5.44
N LYS A 49 -12.23 12.66 -5.33
CA LYS A 49 -12.37 13.88 -6.15
C LYS A 49 -11.31 14.94 -5.86
N SER A 50 -10.82 15.05 -4.64
CA SER A 50 -9.78 16.02 -4.28
C SER A 50 -8.40 15.66 -4.84
N TYR A 51 -8.18 14.41 -5.24
CA TYR A 51 -6.94 13.94 -5.85
C TYR A 51 -6.91 14.11 -7.38
N GLU A 52 -8.05 14.45 -8.00
CA GLU A 52 -8.07 14.78 -9.43
C GLU A 52 -7.16 15.97 -9.71
N ALA A 53 -6.24 15.80 -10.67
CA ALA A 53 -5.22 16.79 -10.96
C ALA A 53 -4.87 16.82 -12.45
N THR A 54 -4.29 17.93 -12.87
CA THR A 54 -3.64 18.06 -14.18
C THR A 54 -2.35 18.83 -13.98
N TYR A 55 -1.24 18.27 -14.47
CA TYR A 55 0.10 18.83 -14.34
C TYR A 55 0.95 18.41 -15.54
N GLU A 56 2.19 18.90 -15.59
CA GLU A 56 3.20 18.46 -16.57
C GLU A 56 4.17 17.48 -15.90
N ASN A 57 4.58 16.45 -16.63
CA ASN A 57 5.70 15.60 -16.23
C ASN A 57 7.05 16.25 -16.60
N PRO A 58 8.21 15.70 -16.18
CA PRO A 58 9.53 16.25 -16.52
C PRO A 58 9.79 16.40 -18.02
N GLU A 59 9.12 15.61 -18.86
CA GLU A 59 9.21 15.69 -20.32
C GLU A 59 8.31 16.77 -20.92
N GLY A 60 7.53 17.48 -20.09
CA GLY A 60 6.59 18.51 -20.51
C GLY A 60 5.28 17.96 -21.09
N GLN A 61 5.02 16.66 -20.95
CA GLN A 61 3.77 16.05 -21.35
C GLN A 61 2.68 16.36 -20.32
N ARG A 62 1.47 16.63 -20.79
CA ARG A 62 0.32 16.80 -19.91
C ARG A 62 -0.08 15.46 -19.28
N VAL A 63 -0.09 15.41 -17.95
CA VAL A 63 -0.61 14.31 -17.15
C VAL A 63 -1.98 14.71 -16.60
N VAL A 64 -2.96 13.81 -16.71
CA VAL A 64 -4.31 14.00 -16.16
C VAL A 64 -4.63 12.83 -15.25
N SER A 65 -4.89 13.12 -13.97
CA SER A 65 -5.37 12.16 -13.00
C SER A 65 -6.87 12.32 -12.74
N LEU A 66 -7.61 11.21 -12.79
CA LEU A 66 -9.08 11.17 -12.70
C LEU A 66 -9.54 10.15 -11.67
N PHE A 67 -10.48 10.54 -10.81
CA PHE A 67 -11.13 9.63 -9.89
C PHE A 67 -12.17 8.79 -10.62
N ARG A 68 -12.03 7.47 -10.54
CA ARG A 68 -12.90 6.50 -11.21
C ARG A 68 -13.96 5.89 -10.30
N GLY A 69 -13.75 5.91 -8.99
CA GLY A 69 -14.66 5.35 -8.01
C GLY A 69 -13.93 4.72 -6.83
N LEU A 70 -14.70 4.04 -5.97
CA LEU A 70 -14.15 3.27 -4.86
C LEU A 70 -14.08 1.79 -5.26
N GLY A 71 -12.95 1.14 -5.01
CA GLY A 71 -12.78 -0.30 -5.15
C GLY A 71 -13.31 -1.06 -3.92
N ASP A 72 -13.19 -0.45 -2.74
CA ASP A 72 -13.67 -0.98 -1.47
C ASP A 72 -13.86 0.14 -0.43
N LEU A 73 -14.65 -0.13 0.60
CA LEU A 73 -14.79 0.71 1.79
C LEU A 73 -15.06 -0.17 3.02
N THR A 74 -14.01 -0.46 3.76
CA THR A 74 -14.06 -1.41 4.89
C THR A 74 -13.89 -0.68 6.22
N GLN A 75 -14.68 -1.05 7.24
CA GLN A 75 -14.54 -0.49 8.58
C GLN A 75 -13.34 -1.13 9.28
N VAL A 76 -12.47 -0.32 9.87
CA VAL A 76 -11.42 -0.78 10.80
C VAL A 76 -12.09 -1.05 12.15
N LEU A 77 -11.86 -2.25 12.71
CA LEU A 77 -12.56 -2.67 13.93
C LEU A 77 -12.01 -1.99 15.20
N GLY A 78 -10.72 -1.67 15.23
CA GLY A 78 -10.08 -0.92 16.30
C GLY A 78 -9.67 0.51 15.94
N GLU A 79 -8.93 1.13 16.86
CA GLU A 79 -8.23 2.39 16.60
C GLU A 79 -6.91 2.08 15.87
N PRO A 80 -6.56 2.79 14.79
CA PRO A 80 -5.27 2.61 14.13
C PRO A 80 -4.11 2.82 15.11
N GLN A 81 -3.41 1.74 15.41
CA GLN A 81 -2.25 1.68 16.31
C GLN A 81 -1.31 0.55 15.86
N ASP A 82 -0.15 0.45 16.51
CA ASP A 82 0.82 -0.63 16.23
C ASP A 82 0.16 -2.02 16.36
N GLY A 83 0.34 -2.85 15.34
CA GLY A 83 -0.25 -4.19 15.26
C GLY A 83 -1.75 -4.26 14.94
N GLU A 84 -2.44 -3.14 14.73
CA GLU A 84 -3.87 -3.14 14.37
C GLU A 84 -4.09 -3.57 12.92
N GLU A 85 -5.07 -4.44 12.69
CA GLU A 85 -5.48 -4.85 11.35
C GLU A 85 -6.25 -3.71 10.65
N ILE A 86 -5.74 -3.29 9.50
CA ILE A 86 -6.35 -2.24 8.68
C ILE A 86 -7.48 -2.82 7.81
N THR A 87 -7.22 -3.96 7.17
CA THR A 87 -8.18 -4.73 6.36
C THR A 87 -7.68 -6.16 6.19
N TYR A 88 -8.55 -7.09 5.78
CA TYR A 88 -8.18 -8.44 5.42
C TYR A 88 -8.95 -8.91 4.19
N TYR A 89 -8.35 -9.86 3.47
CA TYR A 89 -8.98 -10.57 2.36
C TYR A 89 -8.96 -12.07 2.65
N ARG A 90 -10.01 -12.77 2.23
CA ARG A 90 -10.15 -14.20 2.47
C ARG A 90 -10.27 -14.95 1.15
N TRP A 91 -9.41 -15.94 0.98
CA TRP A 91 -9.48 -16.94 -0.07
C TRP A 91 -9.81 -18.31 0.54
N ILE A 92 -10.49 -19.17 -0.21
CA ILE A 92 -10.88 -20.52 0.23
C ILE A 92 -10.37 -21.52 -0.81
N GLY A 93 -9.67 -22.56 -0.36
CA GLY A 93 -9.25 -23.67 -1.22
C GLY A 93 -7.97 -23.42 -2.03
N LEU A 94 -7.13 -22.46 -1.62
CA LEU A 94 -5.80 -22.31 -2.20
C LEU A 94 -4.92 -23.53 -1.87
N SER A 95 -4.14 -23.95 -2.86
CA SER A 95 -3.06 -24.92 -2.69
C SER A 95 -1.87 -24.30 -1.95
N GLU A 96 -0.98 -25.14 -1.42
CA GLU A 96 0.26 -24.68 -0.79
C GLU A 96 1.09 -23.80 -1.74
N ASN A 97 1.18 -24.17 -3.02
CA ASN A 97 1.93 -23.38 -4.00
C ASN A 97 1.33 -21.99 -4.19
N GLU A 98 0.00 -21.88 -4.29
CA GLU A 98 -0.68 -20.58 -4.40
C GLU A 98 -0.48 -19.73 -3.13
N ILE A 99 -0.43 -20.35 -1.95
CA ILE A 99 -0.12 -19.63 -0.71
C ILE A 99 1.34 -19.15 -0.71
N GLN A 100 2.29 -19.97 -1.16
CA GLN A 100 3.69 -19.58 -1.25
C GLN A 100 3.93 -18.44 -2.25
N GLU A 101 3.17 -18.38 -3.34
CA GLU A 101 3.21 -17.27 -4.29
C GLU A 101 2.74 -15.93 -3.69
N MET A 102 2.01 -15.94 -2.57
CA MET A 102 1.60 -14.73 -1.86
C MET A 102 2.66 -14.21 -0.88
N ILE A 103 3.70 -15.00 -0.59
CA ILE A 103 4.74 -14.66 0.38
C ILE A 103 5.97 -14.15 -0.37
N LEU A 104 6.17 -12.82 -0.35
CA LEU A 104 7.34 -12.21 -0.98
C LEU A 104 8.59 -12.38 -0.11
N PRO A 105 9.78 -12.61 -0.71
CA PRO A 105 11.04 -12.48 0.01
C PRO A 105 11.23 -11.04 0.50
N LYS A 106 12.03 -10.85 1.56
CA LYS A 106 12.20 -9.55 2.24
C LYS A 106 12.57 -8.45 1.24
N GLU A 107 13.51 -8.73 0.36
CA GLU A 107 14.07 -7.80 -0.62
C GLU A 107 13.04 -7.37 -1.67
N GLU A 108 11.97 -8.14 -1.84
CA GLU A 108 10.86 -7.83 -2.75
C GLU A 108 9.66 -7.18 -2.02
N LEU A 109 9.68 -7.03 -0.70
CA LEU A 109 8.69 -6.21 0.00
C LEU A 109 8.90 -4.74 -0.37
N HIS A 110 7.81 -4.02 -0.68
CA HIS A 110 7.86 -2.67 -1.25
C HIS A 110 8.79 -1.71 -0.48
N VAL A 111 8.81 -1.77 0.86
CA VAL A 111 9.66 -0.90 1.69
C VAL A 111 11.17 -1.16 1.52
N PHE A 112 11.56 -2.39 1.17
CA PHE A 112 12.96 -2.79 0.98
C PHE A 112 13.38 -2.82 -0.49
N ARG A 113 12.43 -2.75 -1.44
CA ARG A 113 12.75 -2.59 -2.86
C ARG A 113 13.53 -1.30 -3.03
N GLN A 114 14.75 -1.42 -3.52
CA GLN A 114 15.49 -0.26 -3.99
C GLN A 114 14.84 0.17 -5.30
N TYR A 115 14.29 1.38 -5.36
CA TYR A 115 13.83 1.98 -6.62
C TYR A 115 15.04 2.15 -7.54
N SER A 116 15.37 1.10 -8.30
CA SER A 116 16.24 1.24 -9.45
C SER A 116 15.41 1.88 -10.55
N SER A 117 15.94 2.92 -11.17
CA SER A 117 15.30 3.66 -12.27
C SER A 117 14.86 2.77 -13.44
N ASP A 118 15.35 1.54 -13.50
CA ASP A 118 15.15 0.61 -14.61
C ASP A 118 13.90 -0.27 -14.41
N GLU A 119 13.41 -0.47 -13.17
CA GLU A 119 12.21 -1.28 -12.90
C GLU A 119 10.90 -0.48 -12.95
N ASP A 120 10.96 0.84 -12.72
CA ASP A 120 9.81 1.76 -12.88
C ASP A 120 9.63 2.23 -14.34
N ALA A 121 10.47 1.74 -15.27
CA ALA A 121 10.50 2.18 -16.67
C ALA A 121 9.43 1.53 -17.57
N ASP A 122 8.68 0.54 -17.08
CA ASP A 122 7.68 -0.20 -17.87
C ASP A 122 6.35 0.57 -18.05
N GLY A 123 6.29 1.86 -17.71
CA GLY A 123 5.10 2.70 -17.84
C GLY A 123 5.40 4.15 -18.18
N PRO A 124 4.36 4.95 -18.49
CA PRO A 124 4.52 6.36 -18.80
C PRO A 124 4.95 7.15 -17.56
N ASP A 125 5.78 8.18 -17.75
CA ASP A 125 6.24 9.02 -16.64
C ASP A 125 5.10 9.89 -16.10
N ILE A 126 4.57 9.51 -14.94
CA ILE A 126 3.48 10.20 -14.23
C ILE A 126 3.98 11.15 -13.15
N ARG A 127 5.29 11.37 -12.99
CA ARG A 127 5.80 12.26 -11.93
C ARG A 127 5.42 13.70 -12.23
N SER A 128 5.12 14.48 -11.21
CA SER A 128 4.88 15.93 -11.39
C SER A 128 6.20 16.67 -11.45
N LYS A 129 6.40 17.45 -12.53
CA LYS A 129 7.57 18.31 -12.69
C LYS A 129 7.70 19.32 -11.56
N ASP A 130 6.61 20.00 -11.21
CA ASP A 130 6.60 21.03 -10.16
C ASP A 130 7.00 20.46 -8.80
N VAL A 131 6.52 19.25 -8.48
CA VAL A 131 6.88 18.55 -7.22
C VAL A 131 8.36 18.18 -7.23
N LEU A 132 8.89 17.68 -8.35
CA LEU A 132 10.31 17.34 -8.48
C LEU A 132 11.22 18.57 -8.41
N GLU A 133 10.78 19.73 -8.92
CA GLU A 133 11.50 20.99 -8.84
C GLU A 133 11.46 21.60 -7.43
N GLU A 134 10.36 21.42 -6.68
CA GLU A 134 10.24 21.84 -5.27
C GLU A 134 11.09 20.97 -4.32
N LEU A 135 11.31 19.71 -4.68
CA LEU A 135 12.24 18.82 -4.00
C LEU A 135 13.70 19.20 -4.35
N GLU A 136 14.22 20.30 -3.79
CA GLU A 136 15.67 20.59 -3.84
C GLU A 136 16.47 19.38 -3.31
N PRO A 137 17.44 18.83 -4.08
CA PRO A 137 18.07 17.55 -3.75
C PRO A 137 19.29 17.69 -2.81
N PRO A 138 19.74 16.57 -2.20
CA PRO A 138 19.29 15.22 -2.51
C PRO A 138 18.38 14.64 -1.44
N TYR A 139 17.26 14.09 -1.92
CA TYR A 139 16.86 12.75 -1.53
C TYR A 139 18.12 11.89 -1.41
N THR A 140 18.56 11.65 -0.19
CA THR A 140 19.53 10.59 0.07
C THR A 140 18.75 9.29 -0.13
N PRO A 141 19.12 8.44 -1.11
CA PRO A 141 18.67 7.05 -1.08
C PRO A 141 18.87 6.53 0.34
N TYR A 142 17.91 5.78 0.88
CA TYR A 142 18.11 5.09 2.15
C TYR A 142 19.50 4.45 2.14
N ASP A 143 20.39 4.96 3.00
CA ASP A 143 21.71 4.39 3.20
C ASP A 143 21.55 3.35 4.30
N PRO A 144 21.51 2.04 3.97
CA PRO A 144 21.46 0.99 4.99
C PRO A 144 22.66 1.01 5.94
N TYR A 145 23.66 1.87 5.68
CA TYR A 145 24.84 2.09 6.51
C TYR A 145 24.86 3.45 7.23
N ASP A 146 23.76 4.20 7.29
CA ASP A 146 23.68 5.41 8.12
C ASP A 146 23.95 5.02 9.60
N PRO A 147 25.11 5.42 10.17
CA PRO A 147 25.51 5.00 11.52
C PRO A 147 24.61 5.60 12.62
N TYR A 148 23.73 6.53 12.27
CA TYR A 148 22.76 7.16 13.17
C TYR A 148 21.35 6.58 13.05
N HIS A 149 21.09 5.72 12.07
CA HIS A 149 19.83 5.00 11.95
C HIS A 149 19.89 3.72 12.80
N ARG A 150 19.46 3.81 14.07
CA ARG A 150 19.23 2.63 14.90
C ARG A 150 17.78 2.19 14.75
N GLU A 151 17.55 1.11 14.02
CA GLU A 151 16.31 0.34 14.22
C GLU A 151 16.27 -0.16 15.68
N PRO A 152 15.10 -0.25 16.31
CA PRO A 152 14.98 -0.92 17.60
C PRO A 152 15.52 -2.34 17.44
N GLU A 153 16.52 -2.70 18.25
CA GLU A 153 17.11 -4.04 18.25
C GLU A 153 16.04 -5.04 18.69
N LEU A 154 15.32 -5.61 17.72
CA LEU A 154 14.51 -6.79 17.94
C LEU A 154 15.46 -7.96 18.18
N ASN A 155 15.25 -8.69 19.28
CA ASN A 155 16.03 -9.88 19.56
C ASN A 155 15.73 -10.93 18.48
N ALA A 156 16.67 -11.12 17.55
CA ALA A 156 16.50 -12.02 16.43
C ALA A 156 16.15 -13.45 16.86
N GLN A 157 16.59 -13.91 18.04
CA GLN A 157 16.24 -15.23 18.56
C GLN A 157 14.78 -15.33 19.01
N GLU A 158 14.22 -14.25 19.56
CA GLU A 158 12.82 -14.19 19.97
C GLU A 158 11.89 -14.11 18.75
N VAL A 159 12.28 -13.32 17.74
CA VAL A 159 11.54 -13.26 16.47
C VAL A 159 11.57 -14.60 15.74
N LEU A 160 12.74 -15.24 15.64
CA LEU A 160 12.86 -16.53 14.96
C LEU A 160 12.06 -17.61 15.68
N ALA A 161 12.12 -17.67 17.02
CA ALA A 161 11.37 -18.63 17.81
C ALA A 161 9.85 -18.44 17.65
N GLU A 162 9.37 -17.20 17.57
CA GLU A 162 7.96 -16.91 17.35
C GLU A 162 7.50 -17.25 15.93
N VAL A 163 8.32 -16.96 14.92
CA VAL A 163 8.04 -17.37 13.53
C VAL A 163 8.00 -18.89 13.42
N GLU A 164 8.97 -19.61 13.99
CA GLU A 164 8.99 -21.08 14.01
C GLU A 164 7.78 -21.66 14.76
N ARG A 165 7.36 -21.04 15.87
CA ARG A 165 6.15 -21.44 16.61
C ARG A 165 4.89 -21.29 15.74
N LEU A 166 4.73 -20.15 15.07
CA LEU A 166 3.59 -19.87 14.20
C LEU A 166 3.55 -20.84 13.02
N LEU A 167 4.68 -21.04 12.33
CA LEU A 167 4.77 -21.95 11.18
C LEU A 167 4.70 -23.44 11.56
N GLY A 168 5.18 -23.81 12.75
CA GLY A 168 5.12 -25.19 13.27
C GLY A 168 3.72 -25.62 13.67
N SER A 169 2.91 -24.73 14.24
CA SER A 169 1.52 -25.02 14.65
C SER A 169 0.54 -25.25 13.48
N VAL A 170 0.90 -24.84 12.26
CA VAL A 170 0.10 -25.07 11.05
C VAL A 170 0.22 -26.52 10.56
N ARG A 171 1.29 -27.24 10.94
CA ARG A 171 1.57 -28.60 10.45
C ARG A 171 0.94 -29.74 11.28
N ASP A 172 0.41 -29.45 12.45
CA ASP A 172 -0.05 -30.49 13.41
C ASP A 172 -1.58 -30.67 13.47
N ASN A 173 -2.37 -29.89 12.72
CA ASN A 173 -3.85 -29.99 12.73
C ASN A 173 -4.42 -30.84 11.57
N GLY A 174 -3.59 -31.70 10.97
CA GLY A 174 -3.92 -32.42 9.75
C GLY A 174 -3.63 -33.91 9.78
N ASP A 175 -3.84 -34.60 10.91
CA ASP A 175 -4.08 -36.04 10.88
C ASP A 175 -4.72 -36.52 12.19
N ASP A 176 -6.06 -36.57 12.21
CA ASP A 176 -6.81 -37.46 13.09
C ASP A 176 -8.17 -37.75 12.45
N THR A 177 -8.16 -38.65 11.47
CA THR A 177 -9.32 -39.47 11.14
C THR A 177 -8.99 -40.92 11.43
N ALA A 178 -9.54 -41.42 12.53
CA ALA A 178 -9.84 -42.83 12.76
C ALA A 178 -11.25 -42.94 13.34
#